data_AF-A0A6G8U699-F1
#
_entry.id   AF-A0A6G8U699-F1
#
_cell.length_a   1.000
_cell.length_b   1.000
_cell.length_c   1.000
_cell.angle_alpha   90.00
_cell.angle_beta   90.00
_cell.angle_gamma   90.00
#
_symmetry.space_group_name_H-M   'P 1'
#
loop_
_entity.id
_entity.type
_entity.pdbx_description
1 polymer ?
#
loop_
_entity_poly.entity_id
_entity_poly.type
_entity_poly.pdbx_seq_one_letter_code
_entity_poly.pdbx_strand_id
1 'polypeptide(L)' 'MTPTTILERIRHLFASEPSEHLDCINDAFLNGRLREPAQPMSDQELARAIREFRARPVSDGTIAKLSQRFVEVRPDR' A
#
# COMPACT_ATOMS: atom_id res chain seq x y z
N MET A 1 7.08 6.74 17.86
CA MET A 1 6.37 5.44 17.76
C MET A 1 7.07 4.62 16.70
N THR A 2 7.28 3.33 16.94
CA THR A 2 7.96 2.42 16.01
C THR A 2 7.02 2.08 14.84
N PRO A 3 7.51 2.02 13.59
CA PRO A 3 6.72 1.55 12.45
C PRO A 3 6.18 0.13 12.70
N THR A 4 5.12 -0.25 11.99
CA THR A 4 4.61 -1.64 12.07
C THR A 4 5.58 -2.61 11.42
N THR A 5 5.70 -3.80 11.98
CA THR A 5 6.60 -4.87 11.52
C THR A 5 6.44 -5.18 10.04
N ILE A 6 5.21 -5.14 9.52
CA ILE A 6 4.98 -5.36 8.09
C ILE A 6 5.45 -4.22 7.19
N LEU A 7 5.32 -2.96 7.62
CA LEU A 7 5.74 -1.81 6.83
C LEU A 7 7.26 -1.71 6.72
N GLU A 8 7.97 -2.04 7.80
CA GLU A 8 9.43 -2.12 7.80
C GLU A 8 9.93 -3.19 6.81
N ARG A 9 9.27 -4.35 6.79
CA ARG A 9 9.57 -5.44 5.84
C ARG A 9 9.34 -5.00 4.40
N ILE A 10 8.23 -4.32 4.11
CA ILE A 10 7.95 -3.79 2.76
C ILE A 10 9.01 -2.76 2.34
N ARG A 11 9.37 -1.83 3.22
CA ARG A 11 10.43 -0.84 2.96
C ARG A 11 11.75 -1.53 2.65
N HIS A 12 12.15 -2.49 3.49
CA HIS A 12 13.39 -3.24 3.30
C HIS A 12 13.43 -4.01 1.96
N LEU A 13 12.33 -4.65 1.57
CA LEU A 13 12.27 -5.46 0.37
C LEU A 13 12.15 -4.64 -0.94
N PHE A 14 11.57 -3.44 -0.89
CA PHE A 14 11.11 -2.76 -2.11
C PHE A 14 11.37 -1.25 -2.21
N ALA A 15 11.71 -0.56 -1.12
CA ALA A 15 11.84 0.90 -1.13
C ALA A 15 13.12 1.36 -0.45
N SER A 16 14.13 1.71 -1.25
CA SER A 16 15.33 2.42 -0.78
C SER A 16 15.10 3.92 -0.61
N GLU A 17 14.05 4.47 -1.23
CA GLU A 17 13.73 5.91 -1.21
C GLU A 17 12.45 6.22 -0.42
N PRO A 18 12.33 7.46 0.10
CA PRO A 18 11.12 7.94 0.75
C PRO A 18 9.90 7.82 -0.17
N SER A 19 8.75 7.40 0.38
CA SER A 19 7.52 7.22 -0.38
C SER A 19 6.32 7.71 0.41
N GLU A 20 5.66 8.77 -0.09
CA GLU A 20 4.44 9.34 0.51
C GLU A 20 3.32 8.30 0.64
N HIS A 21 3.29 7.30 -0.23
CA HIS A 21 2.35 6.18 -0.13
C HIS A 21 2.62 5.29 1.07
N LEU A 22 3.89 4.98 1.35
CA LEU A 22 4.27 4.19 2.53
C LEU A 22 4.04 4.98 3.82
N ASP A 23 4.18 6.30 3.78
CA ASP A 23 3.88 7.17 4.92
C ASP A 23 2.38 7.24 5.20
N CYS A 24 1.54 7.34 4.16
CA CYS A 24 0.09 7.19 4.29
C CYS A 24 -0.33 5.85 4.93
N ILE A 25 0.35 4.75 4.57
CA ILE A 25 0.11 3.42 5.15
C ILE A 25 0.50 3.41 6.63
N ASN A 26 1.66 3.97 6.98
CA ASN A 26 2.11 4.12 8.36
C ASN A 26 1.06 4.85 9.20
N ASP A 27 0.57 6.00 8.70
CA ASP A 27 -0.46 6.78 9.37
C ASP A 27 -1.77 6.01 9.53
N ALA A 28 -2.15 5.19 8.56
CA ALA A 28 -3.35 4.37 8.67
C ALA A 28 -3.23 3.30 9.76
N PHE A 29 -2.05 2.70 9.95
CA PHE A 29 -1.78 1.82 11.09
C PHE A 29 -1.81 2.57 12.42
N LEU A 30 -1.15 3.74 12.50
CA LEU A 30 -1.11 4.56 13.71
C LEU A 30 -2.51 5.02 14.15
N ASN A 31 -3.37 5.36 13.20
CA ASN A 31 -4.74 5.79 13.45
C ASN A 31 -5.73 4.62 13.61
N GLY A 32 -5.25 3.37 13.63
CA GLY A 32 -6.09 2.17 13.78
C GLY A 32 -7.05 1.89 12.61
N ARG A 33 -6.88 2.59 11.48
CA ARG A 33 -7.60 2.36 10.23
C ARG A 33 -7.13 1.07 9.53
N LEU A 34 -5.87 0.70 9.76
CA LEU A 34 -5.30 -0.60 9.38
C LEU A 34 -4.84 -1.34 10.63
N ARG A 35 -4.88 -2.68 10.56
CA ARG A 35 -4.42 -3.59 11.62
C ARG A 35 -3.46 -4.60 11.03
N GLU A 36 -2.47 -5.01 11.81
CA GLU A 36 -1.59 -6.08 11.38
C GLU A 36 -2.37 -7.40 11.26
N PRO A 37 -2.09 -8.22 10.23
CA PRO A 37 -2.68 -9.54 10.13
C PRO A 37 -2.25 -10.41 11.32
N ALA A 38 -3.19 -11.16 11.89
CA ALA A 38 -2.89 -12.12 12.96
C ALA A 38 -1.90 -13.22 12.53
N GLN A 39 -1.86 -13.52 11.22
CA GLN A 39 -0.90 -14.41 10.58
C GLN A 39 -0.24 -13.65 9.43
N PRO A 40 0.92 -13.02 9.65
CA PRO A 40 1.63 -12.33 8.59
C PRO A 40 2.25 -13.32 7.60
N MET A 41 2.24 -12.96 6.32
CA MET A 41 2.98 -13.70 5.27
C MET A 41 4.48 -13.74 5.59
N SER A 42 5.18 -14.77 5.14
CA SER A 42 6.65 -14.81 5.11
C SER A 42 7.23 -13.77 4.13
N ASP A 43 8.52 -13.44 4.25
CA ASP A 43 9.16 -12.49 3.33
C ASP A 43 9.13 -12.97 1.87
N GLN A 44 9.26 -14.28 1.65
CA GLN A 44 9.20 -14.88 0.33
C GLN A 44 7.79 -14.76 -0.28
N GLU A 45 6.75 -15.06 0.50
CA GLU A 45 5.36 -14.92 0.07
C GLU A 45 5.01 -13.47 -0.21
N LEU A 46 5.43 -12.55 0.68
CA LEU A 46 5.23 -11.12 0.50
C LEU A 46 5.92 -10.61 -0.77
N ALA A 47 7.18 -11.00 -0.97
CA ALA A 47 7.93 -10.58 -2.15
C ALA A 47 7.33 -11.11 -3.46
N ARG A 48 6.85 -12.36 -3.43
CA ARG A 48 6.11 -12.97 -4.55
C ARG A 48 4.82 -12.23 -4.84
N ALA A 49 4.00 -11.95 -3.82
CA ALA A 49 2.74 -11.25 -3.97
C ALA A 49 2.92 -9.85 -4.56
N ILE A 50 3.93 -9.11 -4.07
CA ILE A 50 4.26 -7.78 -4.59
C ILE A 50 4.72 -7.85 -6.04
N ARG A 51 5.58 -8.82 -6.39
CA ARG A 51 6.00 -9.02 -7.79
C ARG A 51 4.83 -9.34 -8.70
N GLU A 52 3.95 -10.26 -8.30
CA GLU A 52 2.75 -10.63 -9.06
C GLU A 52 1.80 -9.44 -9.23
N PHE A 53 1.64 -8.62 -8.19
CA PHE A 53 0.87 -7.38 -8.24
C PHE A 53 1.47 -6.38 -9.25
N ARG A 54 2.80 -6.16 -9.20
CA ARG A 54 3.51 -5.24 -10.10
C ARG A 54 3.56 -5.73 -11.55
N ALA A 55 3.59 -7.05 -11.77
CA ALA A 55 3.68 -7.64 -13.10
C ALA A 55 2.36 -7.55 -13.87
N ARG A 56 1.24 -7.32 -13.19
CA ARG A 56 -0.07 -7.18 -13.83
C ARG A 56 -0.30 -5.72 -14.23
N PRO A 57 -0.57 -5.43 -15.51
CA PRO A 57 -1.04 -4.11 -15.89
C PRO A 57 -2.33 -3.81 -15.14
N VAL A 58 -2.47 -2.56 -14.69
CA VAL A 58 -3.69 -2.10 -14.04
C VAL A 58 -4.83 -2.26 -15.04
N SER A 59 -5.90 -2.96 -14.69
CA SER A 59 -6.99 -3.16 -15.63
C SER A 59 -7.73 -1.85 -15.92
N ASP A 60 -8.24 -1.69 -17.13
CA ASP A 60 -8.99 -0.49 -17.54
C ASP A 60 -10.15 -0.19 -16.59
N GLY A 61 -10.83 -1.24 -16.10
CA GLY A 61 -11.91 -1.09 -15.11
C GLY A 61 -11.42 -0.58 -13.73
N THR A 62 -10.21 -0.96 -13.32
CA THR A 62 -9.60 -0.45 -12.08
C THR A 62 -9.21 1.01 -12.24
N ILE A 63 -8.64 1.37 -13.40
CA ILE A 63 -8.30 2.76 -13.74
C ILE A 63 -9.58 3.61 -13.74
N ALA A 64 -10.62 3.20 -14.47
CA ALA A 64 -11.88 3.94 -14.55
C ALA A 64 -12.53 4.17 -13.17
N LYS A 65 -12.54 3.14 -12.32
CA LYS A 65 -13.10 3.23 -10.96
C LYS A 65 -12.28 4.16 -10.06
N LEU A 66 -10.95 4.14 -10.16
CA LEU A 66 -10.09 5.07 -9.42
C LEU A 66 -10.27 6.50 -9.93
N SER A 67 -10.29 6.72 -11.24
CA SER A 67 -10.51 8.03 -11.85
C SER A 67 -11.83 8.66 -11.40
N GLN A 68 -12.92 7.88 -11.34
CA GLN A 68 -14.21 8.36 -10.82
C GLN A 68 -14.10 8.84 -9.37
N ARG A 69 -13.47 8.06 -8.48
CA ARG A 69 -13.27 8.47 -7.08
C ARG A 69 -12.42 9.74 -6.94
N PHE A 70 -11.40 9.93 -7.78
CA PHE A 70 -10.58 11.14 -7.74
C PHE A 70 -11.30 12.37 -8.31
N VAL A 71 -12.24 12.18 -9.25
CA VAL A 71 -13.13 13.25 -9.73
C VAL A 71 -14.17 13.61 -8.68
N GLU A 72 -14.75 12.62 -7.99
CA GLU A 72 -15.71 12.82 -6.88
C GLU A 72 -15.06 13.49 -5.65
N VAL A 73 -13.77 13.25 -5.42
CA VAL A 73 -13.00 13.83 -4.30
C VAL A 73 -12.42 15.21 -4.64
N ARG A 74 -12.67 15.77 -5.83
CA ARG A 74 -12.41 17.19 -6.10
C ARG A 74 -13.66 18.01 -5.73
N PRO A 75 -13.76 18.60 -4.52
CA PRO A 75 -14.62 19.75 -4.35
C PRO A 75 -13.97 20.91 -5.11
N ASP A 76 -14.81 21.60 -5.86
CA ASP A 76 -14.63 22.91 -6.48
C ASP A 76 -13.48 23.74 -5.85
N ARG A 77 -12.37 23.89 -6.58
CA ARG A 77 -11.36 24.94 -6.41
C ARG A 77 -10.60 25.16 -7.71
#